data_AF-A9RKU0-F1
#
_entry.id   AF-A9RKU0-F1
#
_cell.length_a   1.000
_cell.length_b   1.000
_cell.length_c   1.000
_cell.angle_alpha   90.00
_cell.angle_beta   90.00
_cell.angle_gamma   90.00
#
_symmetry.space_group_name_H-M   'P 1'
#
loop_
_entity.id
_entity.type
_entity.pdbx_description
1 polymer ?
#
loop_
_entity_poly.entity_id
_entity_poly.type
_entity_poly.pdbx_seq_one_letter_code
_entity_poly.pdbx_strand_id
1 'polypeptide(L)'
;MAGVVCPVWSSTSLWRTVVLENVSSRSSAGVVGVSAGGWVNRRRGSCRPLVYTASSSRHLVTCHASDKNRKFQLPPTELMTELLKSSNPRATASKFSDSLTEEFFRAASTYLETAKKSGNAGVVEKMERVLEIAMYERGKTLRPEVLLMNSLMTERDMNKRFELIASHRKYIMDPDSYFFALMERMTTDAEGLPDGSRKEQLLGHIRTVINETKEAGKVLRKVAAEEADNDDDSDDD
;
A
#
# COMPACT_ATOMS: atom_id res chain seq x y z
N MET A 1 43.17 29.66 11.00
CA MET A 1 43.26 28.18 10.87
C MET A 1 42.06 27.56 11.57
N ALA A 2 41.55 26.47 10.98
CA ALA A 2 40.45 25.60 11.42
C ALA A 2 39.03 26.20 11.41
N GLY A 3 38.38 26.06 10.26
CA GLY A 3 36.92 26.13 10.14
C GLY A 3 36.28 24.84 10.64
N VAL A 4 35.13 24.98 11.31
CA VAL A 4 34.30 23.88 11.78
C VAL A 4 33.27 23.56 10.69
N VAL A 5 33.44 22.40 10.07
CA VAL A 5 32.48 21.80 9.14
C VAL A 5 31.52 20.95 9.96
N CYS A 6 30.24 21.35 10.01
CA CYS A 6 29.17 20.47 10.48
C CYS A 6 28.71 19.58 9.32
N PRO A 7 28.67 18.24 9.45
CA PRO A 7 28.02 17.39 8.48
C PRO A 7 26.49 17.41 8.71
N VAL A 8 25.77 17.97 7.75
CA VAL A 8 24.32 17.82 7.60
C VAL A 8 24.06 16.39 7.12
N TRP A 9 23.51 15.54 7.99
CA TRP A 9 23.02 14.21 7.61
C TRP A 9 21.71 14.34 6.82
N SER A 10 21.82 14.26 5.49
CA SER A 10 20.70 14.02 4.58
C SER A 10 20.26 12.56 4.69
N SER A 11 19.18 12.30 5.43
CA SER A 11 18.51 11.00 5.48
C SER A 11 17.07 11.15 4.97
N THR A 12 16.92 11.43 3.68
CA THR A 12 15.61 11.53 3.00
C THR A 12 15.75 11.02 1.56
N SER A 13 15.89 9.71 1.37
CA SER A 13 15.87 9.14 0.00
C SER A 13 15.46 7.67 -0.08
N LEU A 14 14.82 7.09 0.94
CA LEU A 14 14.49 5.66 0.96
C LEU A 14 13.06 5.30 0.51
N TRP A 15 12.18 6.27 0.27
CA TRP A 15 10.81 6.04 -0.24
C TRP A 15 10.70 6.08 -1.77
N ARG A 16 11.80 6.33 -2.49
CA ARG A 16 11.81 6.66 -3.93
C ARG A 16 11.51 5.48 -4.87
N THR A 17 11.76 4.25 -4.47
CA THR A 17 11.86 3.13 -5.43
C THR A 17 10.66 2.20 -5.42
N VAL A 18 10.30 1.55 -4.32
CA VAL A 18 9.43 0.35 -4.42
C VAL A 18 7.98 0.64 -4.87
N VAL A 19 7.39 1.75 -4.46
CA VAL A 19 5.99 2.07 -4.80
C VAL A 19 5.86 2.71 -6.19
N LEU A 20 6.87 3.43 -6.68
CA LEU A 20 6.87 3.94 -8.07
C LEU A 20 7.36 2.90 -9.06
N GLU A 21 8.26 2.01 -8.64
CA GLU A 21 8.86 0.99 -9.48
C GLU A 21 7.89 -0.18 -9.71
N ASN A 22 7.08 -0.59 -8.72
CA ASN A 22 6.03 -1.60 -8.95
C ASN A 22 4.94 -1.10 -9.91
N VAL A 23 4.64 0.20 -9.92
CA VAL A 23 3.66 0.77 -10.86
C VAL A 23 4.29 1.05 -12.24
N SER A 24 5.63 1.14 -12.32
CA SER A 24 6.38 1.30 -13.57
C SER A 24 6.59 0.01 -14.39
N SER A 25 5.93 -1.09 -14.01
CA SER A 25 6.02 -2.40 -14.70
C SER A 25 4.85 -2.68 -15.63
N ARG A 26 3.81 -1.84 -15.60
CA ARG A 26 2.50 -2.11 -16.19
C ARG A 26 2.43 -1.70 -17.67
N SER A 27 3.35 -2.21 -18.49
CA SER A 27 3.24 -2.16 -19.96
C SER A 27 3.30 -3.55 -20.56
N SER A 28 2.17 -4.26 -20.44
CA SER A 28 1.57 -5.21 -21.39
C SER A 28 0.86 -6.36 -20.63
N ALA A 29 -0.46 -6.44 -20.82
CA ALA A 29 -1.37 -7.51 -20.40
C ALA A 29 -1.63 -7.69 -18.88
N GLY A 30 -2.92 -7.76 -18.52
CA GLY A 30 -3.39 -8.39 -17.28
C GLY A 30 -3.67 -7.44 -16.11
N VAL A 31 -4.93 -7.37 -15.72
CA VAL A 31 -5.47 -6.59 -14.59
C VAL A 31 -5.17 -7.30 -13.26
N VAL A 32 -4.69 -6.57 -12.25
CA VAL A 32 -4.80 -6.97 -10.82
C VAL A 32 -5.32 -5.75 -10.05
N GLY A 33 -6.51 -5.86 -9.48
CA GLY A 33 -7.11 -4.85 -8.60
C GLY A 33 -7.12 -5.36 -7.17
N VAL A 34 -6.62 -4.57 -6.23
CA VAL A 34 -6.68 -4.91 -4.81
C VAL A 34 -8.08 -4.56 -4.29
N SER A 35 -9.00 -5.53 -4.39
CA SER A 35 -10.35 -5.38 -3.81
C SER A 35 -10.28 -5.35 -2.29
N ALA A 36 -10.87 -4.31 -1.71
CA ALA A 36 -11.27 -4.21 -0.32
C ALA A 36 -12.80 -4.41 -0.24
N GLY A 37 -13.24 -5.49 0.42
CA GLY A 37 -14.57 -5.67 1.03
C GLY A 37 -15.83 -5.72 0.13
N GLY A 38 -16.47 -6.91 0.07
CA GLY A 38 -17.87 -7.15 -0.36
C GLY A 38 -18.13 -6.87 -1.84
N TRP A 39 -18.96 -7.57 -2.61
CA TRP A 39 -20.28 -8.15 -2.36
C TRP A 39 -20.43 -9.36 -3.28
N VAL A 40 -20.96 -10.47 -2.75
CA VAL A 40 -21.44 -11.58 -3.57
C VAL A 40 -22.63 -11.06 -4.37
N ASN A 41 -22.47 -10.93 -5.69
CA ASN A 41 -23.58 -10.79 -6.61
C ASN A 41 -23.53 -11.93 -7.63
N ARG A 42 -24.49 -12.85 -7.48
CA ARG A 42 -24.74 -14.00 -8.35
C ARG A 42 -24.77 -13.53 -9.81
N ARG A 43 -23.88 -14.09 -10.63
CA ARG A 43 -24.03 -13.99 -12.08
C ARG A 43 -25.20 -14.85 -12.54
N ARG A 44 -26.07 -14.17 -13.29
CA ARG A 44 -27.10 -14.64 -14.21
C ARG A 44 -26.78 -16.00 -14.83
N GLY A 45 -27.48 -17.03 -14.36
CA GLY A 45 -27.92 -18.15 -15.18
C GLY A 45 -29.37 -17.92 -15.55
N SER A 46 -29.69 -18.01 -16.84
CA SER A 46 -31.03 -17.92 -17.40
C SER A 46 -32.00 -18.89 -16.72
N CYS A 47 -33.12 -18.39 -16.21
CA CYS A 47 -34.38 -19.11 -16.14
C CYS A 47 -35.49 -18.07 -16.31
N ARG A 48 -36.10 -18.06 -17.50
CA ARG A 48 -37.41 -17.44 -17.71
C ARG A 48 -38.42 -18.15 -16.81
N PRO A 49 -39.35 -17.41 -16.21
CA PRO A 49 -40.73 -17.86 -16.17
C PRO A 49 -41.57 -16.92 -17.04
N LEU A 50 -42.16 -17.51 -18.07
CA LEU A 50 -43.32 -16.97 -18.76
C LEU A 50 -44.48 -16.92 -17.76
N VAL A 51 -44.88 -15.73 -17.32
CA VAL A 51 -46.23 -15.51 -16.77
C VAL A 51 -46.74 -14.17 -17.28
N TYR A 52 -47.73 -14.25 -18.16
CA TYR A 52 -48.64 -13.16 -18.50
C TYR A 52 -49.48 -12.81 -17.27
N THR A 53 -49.65 -11.52 -16.96
CA THR A 53 -50.96 -10.92 -16.63
C THR A 53 -50.86 -9.39 -16.65
N ALA A 54 -52.01 -8.79 -16.93
CA ALA A 54 -52.20 -7.42 -17.36
C ALA A 54 -52.26 -6.39 -16.21
N SER A 55 -52.12 -5.13 -16.64
CA SER A 55 -52.77 -3.94 -16.06
C SER A 55 -52.10 -3.19 -14.90
N SER A 56 -51.79 -1.94 -15.22
CA SER A 56 -51.95 -0.73 -14.40
C SER A 56 -50.85 -0.27 -13.43
N SER A 57 -50.63 1.04 -13.49
CA SER A 57 -49.93 1.95 -12.57
C SER A 57 -48.40 1.93 -12.49
N ARG A 58 -47.79 2.86 -13.24
CA ARG A 58 -46.43 3.37 -13.01
C ARG A 58 -46.43 4.28 -11.78
N HIS A 59 -45.87 3.84 -10.67
CA HIS A 59 -45.29 4.73 -9.67
C HIS A 59 -43.77 4.70 -9.81
N LEU A 60 -43.21 5.75 -10.41
CA LEU A 60 -41.78 6.03 -10.35
C LEU A 60 -41.46 6.47 -8.91
N VAL A 61 -40.99 5.54 -8.10
CA VAL A 61 -40.33 5.86 -6.84
C VAL A 61 -38.94 6.38 -7.20
N THR A 62 -38.79 7.69 -7.30
CA THR A 62 -37.48 8.34 -7.35
C THR A 62 -36.83 8.19 -5.99
N CYS A 63 -35.88 7.27 -5.88
CA CYS A 63 -35.01 7.16 -4.73
C CYS A 63 -34.14 8.43 -4.66
N HIS A 64 -34.49 9.37 -3.76
CA HIS A 64 -33.61 10.47 -3.38
C HIS A 64 -32.38 9.88 -2.69
N ALA A 65 -31.27 9.78 -3.42
CA ALA A 65 -29.97 9.47 -2.86
C ALA A 65 -29.49 10.65 -2.00
N SER A 66 -29.20 10.38 -0.73
CA SER A 66 -28.77 11.35 0.26
C SER A 66 -27.38 11.94 -0.06
N ASP A 67 -27.33 13.05 -0.80
CA ASP A 67 -26.14 13.84 -1.14
C ASP A 67 -25.59 14.68 0.04
N LYS A 68 -25.30 14.06 1.20
CA LYS A 68 -24.75 14.80 2.36
C LYS A 68 -23.40 14.32 2.88
N ASN A 69 -22.67 13.48 2.14
CA ASN A 69 -21.31 13.08 2.55
C ASN A 69 -20.36 12.74 1.39
N ARG A 70 -20.61 13.24 0.18
CA ARG A 70 -19.63 13.14 -0.91
C ARG A 70 -18.47 14.10 -0.60
N LYS A 71 -17.53 13.64 0.22
CA LYS A 71 -16.17 14.19 0.23
C LYS A 71 -15.74 14.22 -1.24
N PHE A 72 -15.41 15.41 -1.75
CA PHE A 72 -15.12 15.64 -3.16
C PHE A 72 -14.02 14.68 -3.62
N GLN A 73 -14.41 13.61 -4.31
CA GLN A 73 -13.48 12.70 -4.96
C GLN A 73 -13.08 13.35 -6.27
N LEU A 74 -11.85 13.84 -6.33
CA LEU A 74 -11.31 14.37 -7.57
C LEU A 74 -10.90 13.21 -8.48
N PRO A 75 -11.15 13.32 -9.79
CA PRO A 75 -10.54 12.43 -10.77
C PRO A 75 -9.01 12.38 -10.58
N PRO A 76 -8.37 11.22 -10.80
CA PRO A 76 -6.93 11.05 -10.67
C PRO A 76 -6.06 12.15 -11.31
N THR A 77 -6.45 12.58 -12.50
CA THR A 77 -5.73 13.55 -13.32
C THR A 77 -5.85 14.97 -12.76
N GLU A 78 -7.04 15.35 -12.30
CA GLU A 78 -7.32 16.64 -11.66
C GLU A 78 -6.60 16.73 -10.32
N LEU A 79 -6.66 15.67 -9.51
CA LEU A 79 -5.94 15.62 -8.22
C LEU A 79 -4.42 15.77 -8.41
N MET A 80 -3.85 15.10 -9.41
CA MET A 80 -2.43 15.22 -9.71
C MET A 80 -2.06 16.66 -10.11
N THR A 81 -2.90 17.27 -10.93
CA THR A 81 -2.73 18.66 -11.37
C THR A 81 -2.80 19.62 -10.18
N GLU A 82 -3.77 19.41 -9.28
CA GLU A 82 -3.95 20.21 -8.08
C GLU A 82 -2.72 20.10 -7.15
N LEU A 83 -2.22 18.89 -6.94
CA LEU A 83 -1.01 18.66 -6.14
C LEU A 83 0.22 19.35 -6.76
N LEU A 84 0.39 19.27 -8.08
CA LEU A 84 1.51 19.91 -8.79
C LEU A 84 1.44 21.44 -8.81
N LYS A 85 0.23 22.01 -8.80
CA LYS A 85 0.00 23.46 -8.77
C LYS A 85 0.05 24.05 -7.37
N SER A 86 -0.27 23.24 -6.35
CA SER A 86 -0.36 23.72 -4.98
C SER A 86 0.99 24.22 -4.44
N SER A 87 0.95 25.33 -3.69
CA SER A 87 2.10 25.86 -2.96
C SER A 87 2.49 24.97 -1.77
N ASN A 88 1.53 24.23 -1.21
CA ASN A 88 1.73 23.27 -0.14
C ASN A 88 1.12 21.90 -0.51
N PRO A 89 1.86 21.03 -1.21
CA PRO A 89 1.37 19.72 -1.65
C PRO A 89 0.98 18.81 -0.49
N ARG A 90 1.58 18.98 0.69
CA ARG A 90 1.26 18.16 1.87
C ARG A 90 -0.13 18.47 2.42
N ALA A 91 -0.45 19.75 2.56
CA ALA A 91 -1.78 20.16 3.01
C ALA A 91 -2.86 19.74 2.00
N THR A 92 -2.58 19.85 0.70
CA THR A 92 -3.49 19.40 -0.36
C THR A 92 -3.70 17.88 -0.32
N ALA A 93 -2.62 17.10 -0.22
CA ALA A 93 -2.70 15.64 -0.11
C ALA A 93 -3.49 15.18 1.13
N SER A 94 -3.30 15.86 2.27
CA SER A 94 -4.05 15.58 3.50
C SER A 94 -5.56 15.84 3.32
N LYS A 95 -5.94 16.94 2.64
CA LYS A 95 -7.36 17.25 2.36
C LYS A 95 -8.03 16.21 1.46
N PHE A 96 -7.28 15.66 0.50
CA PHE A 96 -7.78 14.68 -0.48
C PHE A 96 -7.32 13.25 -0.18
N SER A 97 -7.03 12.90 1.08
CA SER A 97 -6.50 11.58 1.47
C SER A 97 -7.36 10.40 0.98
N ASP A 98 -8.68 10.62 0.90
CA ASP A 98 -9.65 9.62 0.44
C ASP A 98 -9.65 9.44 -1.08
N SER A 99 -9.15 10.43 -1.82
CA SER A 99 -8.98 10.39 -3.29
C SER A 99 -7.62 9.84 -3.72
N LEU A 100 -6.69 9.66 -2.77
CA LEU A 100 -5.39 9.01 -2.99
C LEU A 100 -5.56 7.48 -3.07
N THR A 101 -6.31 7.04 -4.07
CA THR A 101 -6.66 5.64 -4.33
C THR A 101 -5.64 4.94 -5.22
N GLU A 102 -5.76 3.61 -5.38
CA GLU A 102 -4.93 2.85 -6.34
C GLU A 102 -5.03 3.45 -7.75
N GLU A 103 -6.22 3.90 -8.17
CA GLU A 103 -6.43 4.49 -9.48
C GLU A 103 -5.66 5.80 -9.67
N PHE A 104 -5.59 6.63 -8.62
CA PHE A 104 -4.76 7.82 -8.61
C PHE A 104 -3.29 7.49 -8.85
N PHE A 105 -2.73 6.56 -8.06
CA PHE A 105 -1.32 6.20 -8.17
C PHE A 105 -0.98 5.48 -9.47
N ARG A 106 -1.91 4.70 -10.03
CA ARG A 106 -1.78 4.11 -11.36
C ARG A 106 -1.74 5.16 -12.46
N ALA A 107 -2.61 6.17 -12.43
CA ALA A 107 -2.58 7.23 -13.42
C ALA A 107 -1.29 8.07 -13.30
N ALA A 108 -0.91 8.40 -12.07
CA ALA A 108 0.28 9.20 -11.79
C ALA A 108 1.58 8.53 -12.24
N SER A 109 1.71 7.21 -12.09
CA SER A 109 2.90 6.50 -12.58
C SER A 109 3.00 6.54 -14.10
N THR A 110 1.87 6.40 -14.82
CA THR A 110 1.85 6.51 -16.29
C THR A 110 2.33 7.89 -16.74
N TYR A 111 1.90 8.96 -16.05
CA TYR A 111 2.41 10.29 -16.33
C TYR A 111 3.90 10.44 -16.01
N LEU A 112 4.35 9.88 -14.89
CA LEU A 112 5.76 9.93 -14.50
C LEU A 112 6.64 9.21 -15.53
N GLU A 113 6.23 8.04 -16.00
CA GLU A 113 6.94 7.31 -17.07
C GLU A 113 7.00 8.11 -18.36
N THR A 114 5.88 8.74 -18.74
CA THR A 114 5.82 9.58 -19.94
C THR A 114 6.80 10.76 -19.80
N ALA A 115 6.82 11.42 -18.64
CA ALA A 115 7.74 12.51 -18.36
C ALA A 115 9.21 12.05 -18.38
N LYS A 116 9.52 10.85 -17.86
CA LYS A 116 10.85 10.24 -17.93
C LYS A 116 11.28 9.96 -19.36
N LYS A 117 10.39 9.39 -20.19
CA LYS A 117 10.64 9.13 -21.61
C LYS A 117 10.83 10.41 -22.42
N SER A 118 10.14 11.49 -22.06
CA SER A 118 10.30 12.81 -22.69
C SER A 118 11.57 13.57 -22.25
N GLY A 119 12.35 13.04 -21.30
CA GLY A 119 13.59 13.66 -20.84
C GLY A 119 13.42 14.95 -20.05
N ASN A 120 12.21 15.24 -19.55
CA ASN A 120 11.95 16.48 -18.80
C ASN A 120 12.27 16.29 -17.31
N ALA A 121 13.56 16.40 -16.97
CA ALA A 121 14.07 16.13 -15.62
C ALA A 121 13.38 16.98 -14.53
N GLY A 122 13.11 18.26 -14.79
CA GLY A 122 12.45 19.13 -13.80
C GLY A 122 11.01 18.73 -13.49
N VAL A 123 10.26 18.27 -14.49
CA VAL A 123 8.90 17.75 -14.28
C VAL A 123 8.94 16.42 -13.55
N VAL A 124 9.88 15.53 -13.93
CA VAL A 124 10.07 14.23 -13.26
C VAL A 124 10.35 14.43 -11.77
N GLU A 125 11.31 15.27 -11.42
CA GLU A 125 11.66 15.54 -10.02
C GLU A 125 10.46 16.09 -9.24
N LYS A 126 9.74 17.06 -9.82
CA LYS A 126 8.56 17.65 -9.18
C LYS A 126 7.45 16.62 -8.96
N MET A 127 7.20 15.75 -9.96
CA MET A 127 6.22 14.67 -9.86
C MET A 127 6.62 13.63 -8.82
N GLU A 128 7.88 13.21 -8.78
CA GLU A 128 8.38 12.27 -7.77
C GLU A 128 8.18 12.82 -6.35
N ARG A 129 8.53 14.09 -6.13
CA ARG A 129 8.35 14.75 -4.83
C ARG A 129 6.88 14.84 -4.41
N VAL A 130 5.99 15.18 -5.34
CA VAL A 130 4.55 15.25 -5.07
C VAL A 130 3.99 13.86 -4.74
N LEU A 131 4.43 12.83 -5.46
CA LEU A 131 3.98 11.46 -5.21
C LEU A 131 4.49 10.89 -3.90
N GLU A 132 5.72 11.22 -3.52
CA GLU A 132 6.25 10.89 -2.20
C GLU A 132 5.38 11.50 -1.08
N ILE A 133 5.03 12.78 -1.20
CA ILE A 133 4.16 13.48 -0.24
C ILE A 133 2.75 12.85 -0.20
N ALA A 134 2.17 12.56 -1.36
CA ALA A 134 0.87 11.93 -1.46
C ALA A 134 0.88 10.53 -0.81
N MET A 135 1.90 9.72 -1.10
CA MET A 135 2.07 8.40 -0.48
C MET A 135 2.23 8.49 1.03
N TYR A 136 3.03 9.44 1.51
CA TYR A 136 3.21 9.66 2.95
C TYR A 136 1.87 10.00 3.64
N GLU A 137 1.09 10.93 3.08
CA GLU A 137 -0.21 11.30 3.66
C GLU A 137 -1.22 10.16 3.58
N ARG A 138 -1.23 9.38 2.49
CA ARG A 138 -2.05 8.17 2.39
C ARG A 138 -1.63 7.13 3.44
N GLY A 139 -0.32 6.98 3.65
CA GLY A 139 0.28 6.08 4.63
C GLY A 139 -0.28 6.26 6.04
N LYS A 140 -0.56 7.48 6.47
CA LYS A 140 -1.14 7.76 7.80
C LYS A 140 -2.50 7.10 8.04
N THR A 141 -3.23 6.77 6.97
CA THR A 141 -4.55 6.11 7.04
C THR A 141 -4.47 4.59 6.88
N LEU A 142 -3.29 4.06 6.56
CA LEU A 142 -3.09 2.63 6.38
C LEU A 142 -3.05 1.92 7.72
N ARG A 143 -3.48 0.65 7.69
CA ARG A 143 -3.33 -0.24 8.82
C ARG A 143 -1.83 -0.43 9.15
N PRO A 144 -1.45 -0.53 10.43
CA PRO A 144 -0.05 -0.70 10.83
C PRO A 144 0.67 -1.88 10.17
N GLU A 145 -0.03 -2.98 9.92
CA GLU A 145 0.53 -4.17 9.27
C GLU A 145 0.92 -3.89 7.80
N VAL A 146 0.14 -3.05 7.11
CA VAL A 146 0.44 -2.62 5.74
C VAL A 146 1.67 -1.69 5.73
N LEU A 147 1.78 -0.82 6.73
CA LEU A 147 2.95 0.06 6.90
C LEU A 147 4.23 -0.75 7.18
N LEU A 148 4.13 -1.75 8.05
CA LEU A 148 5.22 -2.67 8.33
C LEU A 148 5.64 -3.41 7.05
N MET A 149 4.70 -4.00 6.31
CA MET A 149 5.00 -4.67 5.04
C MET A 149 5.73 -3.73 4.07
N ASN A 150 5.19 -2.53 3.84
CA ASN A 150 5.81 -1.56 2.93
C ASN A 150 7.25 -1.21 3.37
N SER A 151 7.48 -1.08 4.67
CA SER A 151 8.79 -0.77 5.23
C SER A 151 9.77 -1.94 5.01
N LEU A 152 9.35 -3.17 5.29
CA LEU A 152 10.17 -4.37 5.10
C LEU A 152 10.49 -4.65 3.63
N MET A 153 9.53 -4.41 2.73
CA MET A 153 9.75 -4.57 1.29
C MET A 153 10.73 -3.54 0.72
N THR A 154 10.93 -2.42 1.41
CA THR A 154 11.81 -1.33 0.96
C THR A 154 13.19 -1.38 1.59
N GLU A 155 13.28 -1.82 2.85
CA GLU A 155 14.54 -1.87 3.58
C GLU A 155 15.45 -2.98 3.03
N ARG A 156 16.68 -2.61 2.66
CA ARG A 156 17.66 -3.52 2.06
C ARG A 156 18.57 -4.15 3.10
N ASP A 157 18.77 -3.46 4.23
CA ASP A 157 19.61 -3.94 5.31
C ASP A 157 18.86 -4.95 6.19
N MET A 158 19.45 -6.13 6.36
CA MET A 158 18.87 -7.23 7.14
C MET A 158 18.73 -6.87 8.63
N ASN A 159 19.70 -6.17 9.21
CA ASN A 159 19.67 -5.79 10.62
C ASN A 159 18.56 -4.76 10.87
N LYS A 160 18.42 -3.78 9.97
CA LYS A 160 17.31 -2.81 10.05
C LYS A 160 15.95 -3.47 9.86
N ARG A 161 15.84 -4.47 8.98
CA ARG A 161 14.60 -5.26 8.87
C ARG A 161 14.29 -6.00 10.17
N PHE A 162 15.29 -6.59 10.82
CA PHE A 162 15.11 -7.24 12.12
C PHE A 162 14.64 -6.24 13.20
N GLU A 163 15.22 -5.05 13.28
CA GLU A 163 14.77 -3.99 14.20
C GLU A 163 13.33 -3.55 13.92
N LEU A 164 12.96 -3.41 12.66
CA LEU A 164 11.58 -3.11 12.24
C LEU A 164 10.60 -4.22 12.67
N ILE A 165 11.00 -5.49 12.50
CA ILE A 165 10.22 -6.64 12.95
C ILE A 165 10.06 -6.63 14.48
N ALA A 166 11.16 -6.46 15.22
CA ALA A 166 11.17 -6.48 16.68
C ALA A 166 10.32 -5.35 17.29
N SER A 167 10.42 -4.13 16.74
CA SER A 167 9.59 -2.99 17.15
C SER A 167 8.10 -3.18 16.87
N HIS A 168 7.75 -4.08 15.95
CA HIS A 168 6.37 -4.39 15.56
C HIS A 168 5.93 -5.80 15.95
N ARG A 169 6.59 -6.41 16.96
CA ARG A 169 6.38 -7.81 17.37
C ARG A 169 4.92 -8.23 17.53
N LYS A 170 4.04 -7.33 17.99
CA LYS A 170 2.60 -7.60 18.18
C LYS A 170 1.86 -8.06 16.92
N TYR A 171 2.36 -7.71 15.73
CA TYR A 171 1.74 -8.09 14.46
C TYR A 171 2.36 -9.36 13.84
N ILE A 172 3.40 -9.91 14.48
CA ILE A 172 4.28 -10.95 13.90
C ILE A 172 4.32 -12.20 14.80
N MET A 173 4.07 -12.01 16.10
CA MET A 173 4.04 -13.08 17.09
C MET A 173 3.04 -14.18 16.75
N ASP A 174 1.90 -13.80 16.18
CA ASP A 174 0.85 -14.72 15.75
C ASP A 174 1.07 -15.14 14.27
N PRO A 175 1.30 -16.43 13.98
CA PRO A 175 1.39 -16.95 12.61
C PRO A 175 0.12 -16.70 11.78
N ASP A 176 -1.04 -16.61 12.42
CA ASP A 176 -2.34 -16.37 11.77
C ASP A 176 -2.70 -14.87 11.72
N SER A 177 -1.74 -14.00 12.06
CA SER A 177 -1.94 -12.56 12.01
C SER A 177 -2.27 -12.06 10.61
N TYR A 178 -3.01 -10.94 10.57
CA TYR A 178 -3.33 -10.26 9.31
C TYR A 178 -2.10 -9.89 8.47
N PHE A 179 -0.94 -9.69 9.11
CA PHE A 179 0.31 -9.43 8.41
C PHE A 179 0.73 -10.60 7.50
N PHE A 180 0.69 -11.84 7.99
CA PHE A 180 1.07 -13.00 7.17
C PHE A 180 0.06 -13.27 6.05
N ALA A 181 -1.23 -13.09 6.31
CA ALA A 181 -2.26 -13.15 5.27
C ALA A 181 -2.05 -12.11 4.16
N LEU A 182 -1.56 -10.90 4.53
CA LEU A 182 -1.21 -9.86 3.57
C LEU A 182 0.01 -10.23 2.72
N MET A 183 1.06 -10.79 3.34
CA MET A 183 2.25 -11.26 2.62
C MET A 183 1.95 -12.43 1.68
N GLU A 184 1.07 -13.35 2.09
CA GLU A 184 0.60 -14.45 1.25
C GLU A 184 -0.17 -13.93 0.02
N ARG A 185 -1.13 -13.02 0.23
CA ARG A 185 -1.85 -12.37 -0.87
C ARG A 185 -0.91 -11.66 -1.84
N MET A 186 0.09 -10.93 -1.34
CA MET A 186 1.09 -10.28 -2.18
C MET A 186 1.92 -11.30 -2.99
N THR A 187 2.22 -12.46 -2.40
CA THR A 187 2.90 -13.56 -3.11
C THR A 187 2.03 -14.08 -4.24
N THR A 188 0.75 -14.37 -3.99
CA THR A 188 -0.21 -14.81 -5.02
C THR A 188 -0.38 -13.78 -6.13
N ASP A 189 -0.49 -12.49 -5.78
CA ASP A 189 -0.60 -11.41 -6.77
C ASP A 189 0.67 -11.32 -7.64
N ALA A 190 1.85 -11.52 -7.05
CA ALA A 190 3.13 -11.55 -7.77
C ALA A 190 3.29 -12.80 -8.64
N GLU A 191 2.74 -13.95 -8.22
CA GLU A 191 2.72 -15.18 -9.02
C GLU A 191 1.87 -15.04 -10.29
N GLY A 192 0.84 -14.21 -10.26
CA GLY A 192 -0.01 -13.89 -11.40
C GLY A 192 0.67 -13.01 -12.48
N LEU A 193 1.87 -12.47 -12.22
CA LEU A 193 2.61 -11.67 -13.19
C LEU A 193 3.17 -12.53 -14.34
N PRO A 194 3.35 -11.95 -15.54
CA PRO A 194 4.01 -12.64 -16.65
C PRO A 194 5.44 -13.07 -16.27
N ASP A 195 5.87 -14.22 -16.79
CA ASP A 195 7.18 -14.77 -16.48
C ASP A 195 8.31 -13.89 -17.01
N GLY A 196 9.37 -13.75 -16.21
CA GLY A 196 10.53 -12.94 -16.53
C GLY A 196 11.39 -12.67 -15.29
N SER A 197 12.62 -12.19 -15.51
CA SER A 197 13.60 -11.92 -14.45
C SER A 197 13.06 -11.04 -13.32
N ARG A 198 12.18 -10.10 -13.67
CA ARG A 198 11.55 -9.19 -12.71
C ARG A 198 10.60 -9.90 -11.74
N LYS A 199 9.79 -10.84 -12.25
CA LYS A 199 8.88 -11.64 -11.41
C LYS A 199 9.69 -12.48 -10.43
N GLU A 200 10.75 -13.13 -10.92
CA GLU A 200 11.64 -13.95 -10.09
C GLU A 200 12.31 -13.12 -8.99
N GLN A 201 12.82 -11.93 -9.31
CA GLN A 201 13.40 -11.02 -8.33
C GLN A 201 12.39 -10.60 -7.26
N LEU A 202 11.17 -10.23 -7.66
CA LEU A 202 10.12 -9.83 -6.73
C LEU A 202 9.70 -10.98 -5.81
N LEU A 203 9.43 -12.16 -6.37
CA LEU A 203 9.07 -13.35 -5.58
C LEU A 203 10.20 -13.79 -4.65
N GLY A 204 11.44 -13.72 -5.12
CA GLY A 204 12.63 -13.97 -4.30
C GLY A 204 12.68 -13.01 -3.10
N HIS A 205 12.49 -11.71 -3.34
CA HIS A 205 12.50 -10.70 -2.28
C HIS A 205 11.34 -10.89 -1.28
N ILE A 206 10.12 -11.13 -1.76
CA ILE A 206 8.96 -11.42 -0.90
C ILE A 206 9.24 -12.63 0.00
N ARG A 207 9.75 -13.73 -0.57
CA ARG A 207 10.07 -14.95 0.18
C ARG A 207 11.16 -14.72 1.22
N THR A 208 12.19 -13.95 0.90
CA THR A 208 13.23 -13.55 1.87
C THR A 208 12.61 -12.81 3.04
N VAL A 209 11.80 -11.78 2.78
CA VAL A 209 11.13 -11.02 3.85
C VAL A 209 10.21 -11.89 4.70
N ILE A 210 9.45 -12.80 4.09
CA ILE A 210 8.59 -13.75 4.83
C ILE A 210 9.43 -14.65 5.75
N ASN A 211 10.52 -15.21 5.23
CA ASN A 211 11.38 -16.11 6.00
C ASN A 211 12.05 -15.38 7.16
N GLU A 212 12.63 -14.21 6.92
CA GLU A 212 13.22 -13.38 7.98
C GLU A 212 12.20 -13.02 9.06
N THR A 213 10.97 -12.66 8.66
CA THR A 213 9.90 -12.33 9.60
C THR A 213 9.46 -13.53 10.43
N LYS A 214 9.39 -14.72 9.83
CA LYS A 214 9.07 -15.96 10.54
C LYS A 214 10.16 -16.35 11.53
N GLU A 215 11.42 -16.29 11.11
CA GLU A 215 12.57 -16.63 11.97
C GLU A 215 12.70 -15.65 13.14
N ALA A 216 12.60 -14.34 12.86
CA ALA A 216 12.59 -13.34 13.91
C ALA A 216 11.38 -13.51 14.85
N GLY A 217 10.20 -13.86 14.33
CA GLY A 217 9.04 -14.20 15.16
C GLY A 217 9.29 -15.39 16.09
N LYS A 218 10.01 -16.44 15.64
CA LYS A 218 10.40 -17.57 16.50
C LYS A 218 11.35 -17.14 17.61
N VAL A 219 12.38 -16.35 17.27
CA VAL A 219 13.35 -15.83 18.24
C VAL A 219 12.65 -14.98 19.30
N LEU A 220 11.79 -14.06 18.87
CA LEU A 220 11.06 -13.18 19.78
C LEU A 220 10.11 -13.96 20.70
N ARG A 221 9.43 -15.01 20.19
CA ARG A 221 8.57 -15.87 21.04
C ARG A 221 9.36 -16.63 22.08
N LYS A 222 10.57 -17.11 21.72
CA LYS A 222 11.45 -17.79 22.66
C LYS A 222 11.89 -16.85 23.78
N VAL A 223 12.32 -15.63 23.45
CA VAL A 223 12.71 -14.61 24.44
C VAL A 223 11.53 -14.27 25.36
N ALA A 224 10.33 -14.10 24.80
CA ALA A 224 9.12 -13.82 25.60
C ALA A 224 8.72 -14.97 26.54
N ALA A 225 9.02 -16.22 26.19
CA ALA A 225 8.79 -17.37 27.06
C ALA A 225 9.82 -17.43 28.20
N GLU A 226 11.09 -17.17 27.91
CA GLU A 226 12.17 -17.13 28.92
C GLU A 226 11.97 -15.97 29.92
N GLU A 227 11.43 -14.83 29.50
CA GLU A 227 11.08 -13.72 30.41
C GLU A 227 9.96 -14.11 31.38
N ALA A 228 8.94 -14.86 30.92
CA ALA A 228 7.81 -15.25 31.75
C ALA A 228 8.18 -16.29 32.85
N ASP A 229 9.14 -17.17 32.56
CA ASP A 229 9.58 -18.19 33.53
C ASP A 229 10.46 -17.59 34.66
N ASN A 230 11.05 -16.41 34.48
CA ASN A 230 11.90 -15.76 35.50
C ASN A 230 11.12 -14.91 36.51
N ASP A 231 9.86 -14.54 36.21
CA ASP A 231 9.05 -13.69 37.08
C ASP A 231 8.27 -14.49 38.15
N ASP A 232 8.17 -15.83 38.03
CA ASP A 232 7.37 -16.71 38.92
C ASP A 232 8.13 -17.20 40.18
N ASP A 233 9.44 -16.93 40.28
CA ASP A 233 10.32 -17.38 41.39
C ASP A 233 10.56 -16.31 42.49
N SER A 234 9.75 -15.24 42.53
CA SER A 234 10.00 -14.08 43.43
C SER A 234 8.97 -13.83 44.55
N ASP A 235 8.01 -14.74 44.78
CA ASP A 235 6.98 -14.61 45.82
C ASP A 235 7.12 -15.65 46.97
N ASP A 236 8.29 -15.69 47.63
CA ASP A 236 8.45 -16.33 48.95
C ASP A 236 9.45 -15.51 49.80
N ASP A 237 8.96 -14.45 50.45
CA ASP A 237 9.58 -13.81 51.62
C ASP A 237 8.52 -13.14 52.53
#